data_AF-A0A6P0DU18-F1
#
_entry.id   AF-A0A6P0DU18-F1
#
_cell.length_a   1.000
_cell.length_b   1.000
_cell.length_c   1.000
_cell.angle_alpha   90.00
_cell.angle_beta   90.00
_cell.angle_gamma   90.00
#
_symmetry.space_group_name_H-M   'P 1'
#
loop_
_entity.id
_entity.type
_entity.pdbx_description
1 polymer ?
#
loop_
_entity_poly.entity_id
_entity_poly.type
_entity_poly.pdbx_seq_one_letter_code
_entity_poly.pdbx_strand_id
1 'polypeptide(L)'
;RQDRPPKGGRHASHGAALRIERGEGGFAARWIGTAYFVCANGGLTIDDSEIEALTGAFRRGGIEFVKSVLWKTEPRTGRCWYIGDQWALCYDDV
;
A
#
# COMPACT_ATOMS: atom_id res chain seq x y z
N ARG A 1 7.47 4.14 36.60
CA ARG A 1 7.66 2.82 35.96
C ARG A 1 7.55 3.05 34.46
N GLN A 2 8.66 2.94 33.73
CA GLN A 2 8.71 3.19 32.29
C GLN A 2 8.34 1.89 31.59
N ASP A 3 7.19 1.86 30.93
CA ASP A 3 6.73 0.70 30.18
C ASP A 3 7.62 0.54 28.94
N ARG A 4 8.44 -0.50 28.92
CA ARG A 4 9.27 -0.84 27.78
C ARG A 4 8.34 -1.41 26.70
N PRO A 5 8.31 -0.86 25.47
CA PRO A 5 7.48 -1.43 24.42
C PRO A 5 7.87 -2.90 24.21
N PRO A 6 6.90 -3.80 24.01
CA PRO A 6 7.17 -5.22 23.86
C PRO A 6 8.15 -5.43 22.70
N LYS A 7 9.22 -6.18 22.95
CA LYS A 7 10.20 -6.63 21.93
C LYS A 7 9.61 -7.74 21.04
N GLY A 8 8.35 -7.59 20.61
CA GLY A 8 7.75 -8.40 19.56
C GLY A 8 8.00 -7.70 18.23
N GLY A 9 8.33 -8.44 17.17
CA GLY A 9 8.44 -7.87 15.83
C GLY A 9 7.20 -7.03 15.51
N ARG A 10 7.39 -5.85 14.90
CA ARG A 10 6.26 -5.03 14.44
C ARG A 10 5.52 -5.89 13.41
N HIS A 11 4.34 -6.41 13.74
CA HIS A 11 3.47 -6.97 12.74
C HIS A 11 2.75 -5.80 12.08
N ALA A 12 2.90 -5.62 10.77
CA ALA A 12 1.99 -4.72 10.07
C ALA A 12 0.60 -5.37 10.14
N SER A 13 -0.30 -4.77 10.91
CA SER A 13 -1.66 -5.29 11.13
C SER A 13 -2.55 -5.14 9.90
N HIS A 14 -2.09 -4.40 8.90
CA HIS A 14 -2.83 -4.11 7.68
C HIS A 14 -1.91 -4.25 6.47
N GLY A 15 -2.34 -5.04 5.50
CA GLY A 15 -1.63 -5.33 4.26
C GLY A 15 -2.56 -6.00 3.26
N ALA A 16 -2.19 -6.01 1.98
CA ALA A 16 -2.94 -6.72 0.95
C ALA A 16 -2.03 -7.26 -0.13
N ALA A 17 -2.49 -8.32 -0.78
CA ALA A 17 -1.93 -8.85 -2.01
C ALA A 17 -2.78 -8.38 -3.20
N LEU A 18 -2.11 -7.82 -4.21
CA LEU A 18 -2.71 -7.43 -5.49
C LEU A 18 -2.05 -8.24 -6.62
N ARG A 19 -2.85 -8.74 -7.55
CA ARG A 19 -2.36 -9.26 -8.84
C ARG A 19 -2.24 -8.08 -9.78
N ILE A 20 -1.03 -7.86 -10.32
CA ILE A 20 -0.79 -6.83 -11.33
C ILE A 20 -0.58 -7.50 -12.70
N GLU A 21 -1.35 -7.08 -13.69
CA GLU A 21 -1.24 -7.53 -15.08
C GLU A 21 -0.88 -6.36 -15.97
N ARG A 22 0.21 -6.50 -16.74
CA ARG A 22 0.63 -5.49 -17.71
C ARG A 22 -0.04 -5.75 -19.05
N GLY A 23 -0.74 -4.74 -19.57
CA GLY A 23 -1.32 -4.72 -20.91
C GLY A 23 -0.89 -3.48 -21.69
N GLU A 24 -1.47 -3.29 -22.89
CA GLU A 24 -1.17 -2.13 -23.74
C GLU A 24 -1.63 -0.80 -23.12
N GLY A 25 -2.74 -0.81 -22.35
CA GLY A 25 -3.28 0.37 -21.66
C GLY A 25 -2.64 0.70 -20.31
N GLY A 26 -1.82 -0.20 -19.74
CA GLY A 26 -1.18 0.03 -18.44
C GLY A 26 -1.11 -1.22 -17.56
N PHE A 27 -1.27 -1.02 -16.25
CA PHE A 27 -1.17 -2.07 -15.23
C PHE A 27 -2.52 -2.28 -14.55
N ALA A 28 -3.27 -3.30 -14.96
CA ALA A 28 -4.49 -3.70 -14.28
C ALA A 28 -4.16 -4.32 -12.92
N ALA A 29 -4.97 -4.04 -11.91
CA ALA A 29 -4.81 -4.52 -10.56
C ALA A 29 -6.07 -5.26 -10.12
N ARG A 30 -5.88 -6.37 -9.42
CA ARG A 30 -6.98 -7.10 -8.77
C ARG A 30 -6.62 -7.46 -7.35
N TRP A 31 -7.50 -7.15 -6.41
CA TRP A 31 -7.36 -7.60 -5.03
C TRP A 31 -7.46 -9.13 -4.93
N ILE A 32 -6.48 -9.72 -4.23
CA ILE A 32 -6.42 -11.15 -3.98
C ILE A 32 -6.86 -11.45 -2.54
N GLY A 33 -6.42 -10.64 -1.57
CA GLY A 33 -6.67 -10.89 -0.16
C GLY A 33 -5.84 -10.01 0.77
N THR A 34 -6.07 -10.15 2.07
CA THR A 34 -5.27 -9.53 3.13
C THR A 34 -3.89 -10.18 3.22
N ALA A 35 -2.87 -9.39 3.53
CA ALA A 35 -1.51 -9.85 3.79
C ALA A 35 -1.05 -9.34 5.16
N TYR A 36 -0.21 -10.14 5.83
CA TYR A 36 0.41 -9.81 7.11
C TYR A 36 1.92 -9.89 6.98
N PHE A 37 2.63 -8.92 7.56
CA PHE A 37 4.09 -8.83 7.45
C PHE A 37 4.74 -8.94 8.82
N VAL A 38 5.90 -9.57 8.86
CA VAL A 38 6.85 -9.47 9.98
C VAL A 38 7.86 -8.40 9.62
N CYS A 39 7.82 -7.26 10.30
CA CYS A 39 8.77 -6.17 10.03
C CYS A 39 10.17 -6.56 10.52
N ALA A 40 11.16 -6.37 9.64
CA ALA A 40 12.58 -6.44 9.97
C ALA A 40 13.19 -5.03 9.87
N ASN A 41 14.18 -4.73 10.72
CA ASN A 41 14.93 -3.48 10.65
C ASN A 41 16.11 -3.64 9.70
N GLY A 42 16.30 -2.71 8.75
CA GLY A 42 17.46 -2.74 7.84
C GLY A 42 17.57 -1.49 6.96
N GLY A 43 18.55 -1.47 6.05
CA GLY A 43 18.78 -0.31 5.16
C GLY A 43 17.70 -0.06 4.11
N LEU A 44 16.69 -0.93 4.03
CA LEU A 44 15.51 -0.78 3.17
C LEU A 44 14.27 -0.36 3.97
N THR A 45 14.43 0.02 5.25
CA THR A 45 13.35 0.61 6.03
C THR A 45 12.91 1.90 5.35
N ILE A 46 11.63 1.96 5.00
CA ILE A 46 10.97 3.16 4.47
C ILE A 46 10.71 4.17 5.58
N ASP A 47 10.44 5.42 5.22
CA ASP A 47 10.25 6.48 6.20
C ASP A 47 9.00 6.25 7.07
N ASP A 48 9.05 6.62 8.35
CA ASP A 48 7.92 6.44 9.27
C ASP A 48 6.66 7.16 8.77
N SER A 49 6.79 8.29 8.07
CA SER A 49 5.66 9.01 7.48
C SER A 49 4.99 8.23 6.34
N GLU A 50 5.75 7.48 5.55
CA GLU A 50 5.23 6.60 4.50
C GLU A 50 4.45 5.42 5.12
N ILE A 51 4.98 4.86 6.21
CA ILE A 51 4.31 3.82 7.00
C ILE A 51 2.97 4.35 7.55
N GLU A 52 2.96 5.54 8.12
CA GLU A 52 1.76 6.17 8.66
C GLU A 52 0.72 6.47 7.57
N ALA A 53 1.15 7.00 6.42
CA ALA A 53 0.28 7.28 5.29
C ALA A 53 -0.38 6.01 4.74
N LEU A 54 0.40 4.93 4.56
CA LEU A 54 -0.11 3.65 4.08
C LEU A 54 -1.03 2.99 5.12
N THR A 55 -0.68 3.05 6.40
CA THR A 55 -1.54 2.58 7.50
C THR A 55 -2.87 3.34 7.51
N GLY A 56 -2.84 4.65 7.30
CA GLY A 56 -4.02 5.49 7.17
C GLY A 56 -4.90 5.08 5.99
N ALA A 57 -4.32 4.74 4.84
CA ALA A 57 -5.06 4.23 3.69
C ALA A 57 -5.77 2.91 3.98
N PHE A 58 -5.09 1.96 4.62
CA PHE A 58 -5.71 0.70 5.02
C PHE A 58 -6.88 0.89 6.00
N ARG A 59 -6.74 1.80 6.97
CA ARG A 59 -7.82 2.10 7.93
C ARG A 59 -9.07 2.69 7.27
N ARG A 60 -8.91 3.41 6.15
CA ARG A 60 -10.06 3.91 5.37
C ARG A 60 -10.78 2.80 4.59
N GLY A 61 -10.16 1.64 4.40
CA GLY A 61 -10.69 0.53 3.60
C GLY A 61 -10.66 0.82 2.09
N GLY A 62 -11.35 -0.01 1.31
CA GLY A 62 -11.56 0.19 -0.12
C GLY A 62 -10.45 -0.31 -1.04
N ILE A 63 -9.46 -1.03 -0.52
CA ILE A 63 -8.40 -1.63 -1.34
C ILE A 63 -8.95 -2.69 -2.31
N GLU A 64 -10.07 -3.32 -1.97
CA GLU A 64 -10.80 -4.27 -2.81
C GLU A 64 -11.36 -3.63 -4.09
N PHE A 65 -11.49 -2.30 -4.13
CA PHE A 65 -11.96 -1.54 -5.29
C PHE A 65 -10.83 -1.03 -6.18
N VAL A 66 -9.56 -1.24 -5.81
CA VAL A 66 -8.42 -0.88 -6.65
C VAL A 66 -8.43 -1.72 -7.92
N LYS A 67 -8.33 -1.04 -9.07
CA LYS A 67 -8.41 -1.64 -10.40
C LYS A 67 -7.16 -1.45 -11.25
N SER A 68 -6.30 -0.50 -10.88
CA SER A 68 -5.07 -0.25 -11.63
C SER A 68 -3.92 0.30 -10.79
N VAL A 69 -2.73 0.23 -11.36
CA VAL A 69 -1.51 0.88 -10.88
C VAL A 69 -1.09 1.94 -11.89
N LEU A 70 -0.98 3.18 -11.43
CA LEU A 70 -0.24 4.20 -12.18
C LEU A 70 1.25 4.04 -11.87
N TRP A 71 2.07 4.03 -12.92
CA TRP A 71 3.52 3.92 -12.80
C TRP A 71 4.17 5.08 -13.54
N LYS A 72 5.00 5.87 -12.84
CA LYS A 72 5.73 7.03 -13.38
C LYS A 72 4.82 8.00 -14.16
N THR A 73 3.58 8.15 -13.70
CA THR A 73 2.55 8.99 -14.31
C THR A 73 1.86 9.78 -13.21
N GLU A 74 1.47 11.02 -13.51
CA GLU A 74 0.84 11.93 -12.54
C GLU A 74 -0.53 11.39 -12.08
N PRO A 75 -0.72 11.15 -10.76
CA PRO A 75 -1.98 10.64 -10.23
C PRO A 75 -3.05 11.75 -10.16
N ARG A 76 -4.30 11.38 -10.42
CA ARG A 76 -5.45 12.27 -10.20
C ARG A 76 -5.95 12.12 -8.76
N THR A 77 -5.75 13.16 -7.96
CA THR A 77 -6.23 13.23 -6.56
C THR A 77 -7.74 12.96 -6.51
N GLY A 78 -8.17 12.06 -5.62
CA GLY A 78 -9.57 11.64 -5.48
C GLY A 78 -9.99 10.42 -6.33
N ARG A 79 -9.17 9.98 -7.29
CA ARG A 79 -9.35 8.70 -8.02
C ARG A 79 -8.41 7.60 -7.53
N CYS A 80 -7.52 7.94 -6.60
CA CYS A 80 -6.51 7.05 -6.06
C CYS A 80 -6.89 6.61 -4.64
N TRP A 81 -6.75 5.31 -4.36
CA TRP A 81 -6.79 4.75 -3.02
C TRP A 81 -5.55 5.18 -2.21
N TYR A 82 -4.38 5.14 -2.84
CA TYR A 82 -3.09 5.54 -2.27
C TYR A 82 -2.16 6.10 -3.37
N ILE A 83 -1.35 7.09 -3.01
CA ILE A 83 -0.33 7.69 -3.86
C ILE A 83 1.00 7.57 -3.11
N GLY A 84 1.98 6.93 -3.73
CA GLY A 84 3.35 6.83 -3.25
C GLY A 84 4.33 7.53 -4.20
N ASP A 85 5.62 7.39 -3.95
CA ASP A 85 6.65 7.95 -4.84
C ASP A 85 6.67 7.23 -6.20
N GLN A 86 6.37 7.95 -7.28
CA GLN A 86 6.32 7.46 -8.66
C GLN A 86 5.24 6.40 -8.96
N TRP A 87 4.31 6.12 -8.04
CA TRP A 87 3.19 5.20 -8.31
C TRP A 87 1.93 5.55 -7.52
N ALA A 88 0.79 5.06 -8.01
CA ALA A 88 -0.47 5.16 -7.29
C ALA A 88 -1.36 3.94 -7.56
N LEU A 89 -2.24 3.63 -6.60
CA LEU A 89 -3.30 2.63 -6.75
C LEU A 89 -4.61 3.34 -7.00
N CYS A 90 -5.28 3.01 -8.10
CA CYS A 90 -6.43 3.74 -8.59
C CYS A 90 -7.69 2.88 -8.65
N TYR A 91 -8.84 3.53 -8.53
CA TYR A 91 -10.16 2.92 -8.70
C TYR A 91 -10.59 2.84 -10.17
N ASP A 92 -9.84 3.50 -11.05
CA ASP A 92 -10.06 3.53 -12.48
C ASP A 92 -9.45 2.31 -13.14
N ASP A 93 -10.13 1.75 -14.13
CA ASP A 93 -9.59 0.72 -15.01
C ASP A 93 -8.49 1.32 -15.92
N VAL A 94 -7.65 0.45 -16.50
CA VAL A 94 -6.58 0.83 -17.46
C VAL A 94 -7.08 0.95 -18.90
#